data_AF-A0A2E6KCJ1-F1
#
_entry.id   AF-A0A2E6KCJ1-F1
#
_cell.length_a   1.000
_cell.length_b   1.000
_cell.length_c   1.000
_cell.angle_alpha   90.00
_cell.angle_beta   90.00
_cell.angle_gamma   90.00
#
_symmetry.space_group_name_H-M   'P 1'
#
loop_
_entity.id
_entity.type
_entity.pdbx_description
1 polymer ?
#
loop_
_entity_poly.entity_id
_entity_poly.type
_entity_poly.pdbx_seq_one_letter_code
_entity_poly.pdbx_strand_id
1 'polypeptide(L)'
;MCAAISIKKCSKCPSQSILHQVYSGQHLCGKCLSDSIRRRVAKELRKQLILPKNARHEDGSPFRLLVAVSGGKDSAVLLSMIFDIIGKRRDIEIIAGCVDEGIKGYRKPSMDCAMNLAKDLGIRFETINYPELGYERMDSVVSKMPKIGDLHDEANGMMPCSFCGVFRRQGLNALAQKTNADVVALGHNLDDMAQSILMNLQKGEIERSIRLAPHTSSPLDGLAPRIVPLRWIPEQEIHAHAVISHLPFFHGDCPHAPGAMRQLSRGVIANLEQQTPGARHGLLHSLEEIRRLYREGKKESPKIKNCSLCNEVTSREICQACTMKKWLSEV
;
A
#
# COMPACT_ATOMS: atom_id res chain seq x y z
N MET A 1 26.38 24.13 30.96
CA MET A 1 24.96 24.46 30.80
C MET A 1 24.48 23.84 29.50
N CYS A 2 23.67 22.77 29.55
CA CYS A 2 23.02 22.26 28.34
C CYS A 2 22.10 23.36 27.80
N ALA A 3 22.28 23.75 26.54
CA ALA A 3 21.35 24.65 25.88
C ALA A 3 19.94 24.05 25.95
N ALA A 4 18.99 24.80 26.50
CA ALA A 4 17.60 24.37 26.53
C ALA A 4 17.14 24.08 25.08
N ILE A 5 16.53 22.91 24.84
CA ILE A 5 16.02 22.53 23.53
C ILE A 5 14.96 23.57 23.13
N SER A 6 15.28 24.40 22.14
CA SER A 6 14.36 25.42 21.64
C SER A 6 13.37 24.78 20.67
N ILE A 7 12.13 24.58 21.12
CA ILE A 7 11.06 24.04 20.30
C ILE A 7 10.42 25.17 19.49
N LYS A 8 10.45 25.05 18.16
CA LYS A 8 9.80 26.01 17.25
C LYS A 8 8.27 25.98 17.46
N LYS A 9 7.62 27.15 17.32
CA LYS A 9 6.16 27.24 17.31
C LYS A 9 5.59 26.66 16.01
N CYS A 10 4.35 26.19 16.08
CA CYS A 10 3.59 25.77 14.91
C CYS A 10 3.36 26.95 13.97
N SER A 11 3.54 26.75 12.67
CA SER A 11 3.31 27.75 11.63
C SER A 11 1.83 28.13 11.46
N LYS A 12 0.90 27.38 12.08
CA LYS A 12 -0.55 27.57 11.92
C LYS A 12 -1.28 27.94 13.21
N CYS A 13 -0.66 27.78 14.37
CA CYS A 13 -1.28 28.09 15.66
C CYS A 13 -0.21 28.37 16.74
N PRO A 14 -0.59 28.88 17.92
CA PRO A 14 0.37 29.20 18.99
C PRO A 14 1.05 28.00 19.66
N SER A 15 0.60 26.76 19.39
CA SER A 15 1.13 25.53 20.01
C SER A 15 2.57 25.23 19.58
N GLN A 16 3.26 24.41 20.38
CA GLN A 16 4.59 23.89 20.05
C GLN A 16 4.54 22.93 18.85
N SER A 17 5.54 23.02 17.98
CA SER A 17 5.70 22.10 16.85
C SER A 17 6.27 20.77 17.31
N ILE A 18 5.84 19.70 16.65
CA ILE A 18 6.36 18.35 16.84
C ILE A 18 7.03 17.80 15.57
N LEU A 19 6.81 18.44 14.42
CA LEU A 19 7.29 17.98 13.13
C LEU A 19 7.63 19.17 12.24
N HIS A 20 8.76 19.08 11.54
CA HIS A 20 9.18 20.03 10.52
C HIS A 20 9.04 19.38 9.13
N GLN A 21 8.19 19.95 8.29
CA GLN A 21 7.99 19.55 6.90
C GLN A 21 9.04 20.21 6.03
N VAL A 22 10.15 19.52 5.77
CA VAL A 22 11.31 20.08 5.07
C VAL A 22 10.95 20.59 3.67
N TYR A 23 10.12 19.86 2.94
CA TYR A 23 9.69 20.23 1.58
C TYR A 23 8.82 21.50 1.50
N SER A 24 8.23 21.96 2.61
CA SER A 24 7.39 23.16 2.65
C SER A 24 7.84 24.21 3.67
N GLY A 25 8.90 23.93 4.44
CA GLY A 25 9.39 24.77 5.53
C GLY A 25 8.42 24.96 6.70
N GLN A 26 7.36 24.14 6.81
CA GLN A 26 6.33 24.31 7.84
C GLN A 26 6.67 23.54 9.11
N HIS A 27 6.47 24.17 10.26
CA HIS A 27 6.51 23.52 11.57
C HIS A 27 5.07 23.25 12.02
N LEU A 28 4.69 22.01 12.31
CA LEU A 28 3.31 21.67 12.67
C LEU A 28 3.23 21.03 14.06
N CYS A 29 2.28 21.50 14.86
CA CYS A 29 1.81 20.79 16.05
C CYS A 29 0.95 19.58 15.65
N GLY A 30 0.64 18.68 16.58
CA GLY A 30 -0.07 17.44 16.27
C GLY A 30 -1.48 17.63 15.68
N LYS A 31 -2.23 18.63 16.16
CA LYS A 31 -3.55 18.97 15.60
C LYS A 31 -3.43 19.46 14.15
N CYS A 32 -2.57 20.47 13.92
CA CYS A 32 -2.39 21.04 12.58
C CYS A 32 -1.79 20.04 11.58
N LEU A 33 -0.95 19.10 12.03
CA LEU A 33 -0.46 17.98 11.24
C LEU A 33 -1.60 17.06 10.82
N SER A 34 -2.44 16.64 11.78
CA SER A 34 -3.59 15.77 11.54
C SER A 34 -4.58 16.40 10.55
N ASP A 35 -4.89 17.69 10.71
CA ASP A 35 -5.73 18.45 9.77
C ASP A 35 -5.10 18.56 8.37
N SER A 36 -3.76 18.66 8.30
CA SER A 36 -3.01 18.68 7.03
C SER A 36 -3.09 17.34 6.30
N ILE A 37 -2.89 16.24 7.04
CA ILE A 37 -3.01 14.86 6.53
C ILE A 37 -4.43 14.62 6.05
N ARG A 38 -5.44 14.85 6.91
CA ARG A 38 -6.86 14.68 6.58
C ARG A 38 -7.26 15.40 5.29
N ARG A 39 -6.86 16.66 5.12
CA ARG A 39 -7.16 17.44 3.90
C ARG A 39 -6.50 16.84 2.66
N ARG A 40 -5.25 16.40 2.73
CA ARG A 40 -4.54 15.77 1.61
C ARG A 40 -5.13 14.40 1.27
N VAL A 41 -5.45 13.57 2.27
CA VAL A 41 -6.13 12.29 2.06
C VAL A 41 -7.50 12.52 1.43
N ALA A 42 -8.31 13.46 1.94
CA ALA A 42 -9.62 13.75 1.38
C ALA A 42 -9.54 14.27 -0.07
N LYS A 43 -8.54 15.10 -0.38
CA LYS A 43 -8.28 15.57 -1.75
C LYS A 43 -7.92 14.41 -2.68
N GLU A 44 -7.03 13.54 -2.24
CA GLU A 44 -6.56 12.41 -3.04
C GLU A 44 -7.63 11.32 -3.19
N LEU A 45 -8.38 11.04 -2.13
CA LEU A 45 -9.52 10.13 -2.16
C LEU A 45 -10.58 10.60 -3.17
N ARG A 46 -10.92 11.90 -3.18
CA ARG A 46 -11.88 12.46 -4.17
C ARG A 46 -11.40 12.36 -5.62
N LYS A 47 -10.08 12.37 -5.86
CA LYS A 47 -9.52 12.18 -7.21
C LYS A 47 -9.56 10.72 -7.65
N GLN A 48 -9.34 9.81 -6.71
CA GLN A 48 -9.20 8.38 -7.01
C GLN A 48 -10.53 7.63 -6.91
N LEU A 49 -11.49 8.10 -6.10
CA LEU A 49 -12.76 7.47 -5.82
C LEU A 49 -13.90 8.45 -6.11
N ILE A 50 -14.50 8.32 -7.29
CA ILE A 50 -15.64 9.16 -7.71
C ILE A 50 -16.91 8.49 -7.21
N LEU A 51 -17.51 9.06 -6.16
CA LEU A 51 -18.74 8.55 -5.56
C LEU A 51 -19.92 9.44 -5.95
N PRO A 52 -21.02 8.87 -6.47
CA PRO A 52 -22.26 9.60 -6.67
C PRO A 52 -22.90 10.03 -5.32
N LYS A 53 -23.98 10.81 -5.38
CA LYS A 53 -24.74 11.22 -4.18
C LYS A 53 -25.28 10.01 -3.41
N ASN A 54 -25.72 8.98 -4.13
CA ASN A 54 -26.08 7.67 -3.60
C ASN A 54 -25.25 6.62 -4.32
N ALA A 55 -24.34 5.98 -3.60
CA ALA A 55 -23.41 4.98 -4.10
C ALA A 55 -23.94 3.54 -4.01
N ARG A 56 -25.19 3.33 -3.56
CA ARG A 56 -25.80 2.01 -3.56
C ARG A 56 -25.86 1.41 -4.96
N HIS A 57 -25.66 0.10 -5.01
CA HIS A 57 -25.90 -0.73 -6.17
C HIS A 57 -27.39 -0.80 -6.51
N GLU A 58 -27.72 -1.28 -7.71
CA GLU A 58 -29.10 -1.42 -8.18
C GLU A 58 -29.94 -2.36 -7.31
N ASP A 59 -29.31 -3.38 -6.73
CA ASP A 59 -29.93 -4.32 -5.78
C ASP A 59 -30.12 -3.72 -4.36
N GLY A 60 -29.77 -2.45 -4.17
CA GLY A 60 -29.86 -1.73 -2.90
C GLY A 60 -28.69 -1.97 -1.95
N SER A 61 -27.74 -2.86 -2.27
CA SER A 61 -26.54 -3.09 -1.46
C SER A 61 -25.61 -1.87 -1.47
N PRO A 62 -24.84 -1.62 -0.38
CA PRO A 62 -23.95 -0.46 -0.32
C PRO A 62 -22.73 -0.65 -1.20
N PHE A 63 -22.11 0.46 -1.62
CA PHE A 63 -20.77 0.45 -2.21
C PHE A 63 -19.76 -0.08 -1.20
N ARG A 64 -18.95 -1.07 -1.56
CA ARG A 64 -18.01 -1.73 -0.66
C ARG A 64 -16.58 -1.27 -0.91
N LEU A 65 -16.00 -0.61 0.09
CA LEU A 65 -14.60 -0.19 0.09
C LEU A 65 -13.78 -1.09 1.01
N LEU A 66 -12.96 -1.96 0.42
CA LEU A 66 -12.01 -2.80 1.16
C LEU A 66 -10.74 -2.01 1.45
N VAL A 67 -10.40 -1.81 2.72
CA VAL A 67 -9.15 -1.21 3.15
C VAL A 67 -8.18 -2.32 3.54
N ALA A 68 -7.04 -2.42 2.87
CA ALA A 68 -6.01 -3.41 3.20
C ALA A 68 -5.23 -2.97 4.46
N VAL A 69 -5.46 -3.66 5.57
CA VAL A 69 -4.88 -3.36 6.89
C VAL A 69 -3.84 -4.41 7.26
N SER A 70 -2.56 -4.06 7.20
CA SER A 70 -1.48 -4.99 7.54
C SER A 70 -1.22 -5.09 9.05
N GLY A 71 -1.69 -4.10 9.82
CA GLY A 71 -1.34 -3.88 11.22
C GLY A 71 -0.20 -2.90 11.45
N GLY A 72 0.44 -2.44 10.37
CA GLY A 72 1.44 -1.36 10.43
C GLY A 72 0.81 0.04 10.42
N LYS A 73 1.60 1.03 10.83
CA LYS A 73 1.21 2.45 10.96
C LYS A 73 0.50 3.02 9.72
N ASP A 74 1.01 2.74 8.52
CA ASP A 74 0.48 3.35 7.30
C ASP A 74 -0.93 2.86 7.00
N SER A 75 -1.16 1.56 7.19
CA SER A 75 -2.47 0.96 7.00
C SER A 75 -3.47 1.34 8.10
N ALA A 76 -3.00 1.56 9.33
CA ALA A 76 -3.81 2.05 10.44
C ALA A 76 -4.29 3.49 10.19
N VAL A 77 -3.37 4.38 9.78
CA VAL A 77 -3.71 5.76 9.41
C VAL A 77 -4.63 5.81 8.19
N LEU A 78 -4.43 4.92 7.22
CA LEU A 78 -5.35 4.84 6.07
C LEU A 78 -6.77 4.50 6.52
N LEU A 79 -6.95 3.46 7.34
CA LEU A 79 -8.26 3.04 7.81
C LEU A 79 -8.95 4.14 8.61
N SER A 80 -8.23 4.75 9.57
CA SER A 80 -8.78 5.82 10.40
C SER A 80 -9.19 7.05 9.58
N MET A 81 -8.37 7.44 8.59
CA MET A 81 -8.66 8.57 7.71
C MET A 81 -9.85 8.30 6.78
N ILE A 82 -9.93 7.10 6.18
CA ILE A 82 -11.08 6.74 5.33
C ILE A 82 -12.37 6.75 6.17
N PHE A 83 -12.34 6.16 7.36
CA PHE A 83 -13.48 6.15 8.26
C PHE A 83 -13.91 7.57 8.68
N ASP A 84 -12.97 8.44 9.04
CA ASP A 84 -13.28 9.82 9.40
C ASP A 84 -13.88 10.63 8.22
N ILE A 85 -13.40 10.39 6.99
CA ILE A 85 -13.83 11.16 5.81
C ILE A 85 -15.18 10.69 5.27
N ILE A 86 -15.42 9.37 5.19
CA ILE A 86 -16.62 8.81 4.55
C ILE A 86 -17.38 7.77 5.39
N GLY A 87 -16.92 7.39 6.58
CA GLY A 87 -17.53 6.33 7.39
C GLY A 87 -18.95 6.63 7.91
N LYS A 88 -19.39 7.89 7.87
CA LYS A 88 -20.78 8.27 8.23
C LYS A 88 -21.78 8.05 7.10
N ARG A 89 -21.32 7.70 5.90
CA ARG A 89 -22.17 7.46 4.72
C ARG A 89 -22.85 6.10 4.83
N ARG A 90 -24.19 6.08 4.81
CA ARG A 90 -24.98 4.84 4.92
C ARG A 90 -25.02 4.04 3.62
N ASP A 91 -24.63 4.65 2.51
CA ASP A 91 -24.56 4.04 1.17
C ASP A 91 -23.19 3.40 0.89
N ILE A 92 -22.27 3.43 1.86
CA ILE A 92 -20.94 2.84 1.75
C ILE A 92 -20.70 1.91 2.94
N GLU A 93 -20.18 0.73 2.66
CA GLU A 93 -19.67 -0.23 3.64
C GLU A 93 -18.14 -0.24 3.57
N ILE A 94 -17.47 0.17 4.65
CA ILE A 94 -16.02 0.05 4.79
C ILE A 94 -15.74 -1.32 5.40
N ILE A 95 -14.82 -2.08 4.79
CA ILE A 95 -14.39 -3.39 5.27
C ILE A 95 -12.88 -3.34 5.45
N ALA A 96 -12.38 -3.76 6.61
CA ALA A 96 -10.95 -3.92 6.84
C ALA A 96 -10.53 -5.35 6.44
N GLY A 97 -9.50 -5.48 5.60
CA GLY A 97 -9.02 -6.77 5.10
C GLY A 97 -7.55 -7.00 5.41
N CYS A 98 -7.17 -8.19 5.88
CA CYS A 98 -5.78 -8.58 6.09
C CYS A 98 -5.44 -9.91 5.42
N VAL A 99 -4.29 -9.98 4.75
CA VAL A 99 -3.71 -11.23 4.24
C VAL A 99 -2.75 -11.76 5.29
N ASP A 100 -2.94 -13.01 5.74
CA ASP A 100 -2.05 -13.75 6.62
C ASP A 100 -1.06 -14.61 5.82
N GLU A 101 0.16 -14.10 5.71
CA GLU A 101 1.29 -14.76 5.05
C GLU A 101 1.90 -15.87 5.91
N GLY A 102 1.53 -15.98 7.18
CA GLY A 102 2.00 -17.03 8.09
C GLY A 102 3.44 -16.87 8.56
N ILE A 103 3.90 -15.62 8.81
CA ILE A 103 5.25 -15.32 9.29
C ILE A 103 5.28 -15.35 10.82
N LYS A 104 6.03 -16.28 11.40
CA LYS A 104 6.14 -16.50 12.85
C LYS A 104 6.71 -15.27 13.56
N GLY A 105 6.15 -14.96 14.73
CA GLY A 105 6.57 -13.83 15.58
C GLY A 105 6.21 -12.43 15.05
N TYR A 106 5.85 -12.30 13.77
CA TYR A 106 5.52 -11.03 13.13
C TYR A 106 4.03 -10.87 12.87
N ARG A 107 3.39 -11.86 12.22
CA ARG A 107 2.06 -11.65 11.63
C ARG A 107 0.94 -11.59 12.68
N LYS A 108 0.95 -12.48 13.67
CA LYS A 108 -0.10 -12.50 14.71
C LYS A 108 -0.20 -11.18 15.49
N PRO A 109 0.89 -10.65 16.10
CA PRO A 109 0.83 -9.35 16.78
C PRO A 109 0.37 -8.19 15.87
N SER A 110 0.80 -8.20 14.61
CA SER A 110 0.38 -7.20 13.61
C SER A 110 -1.12 -7.26 13.32
N MET A 111 -1.67 -8.48 13.14
CA MET A 111 -3.11 -8.64 12.93
C MET A 111 -3.93 -8.29 14.16
N ASP A 112 -3.43 -8.56 15.37
CA ASP A 112 -4.12 -8.16 16.60
C ASP A 112 -4.30 -6.64 16.67
N CYS A 113 -3.27 -5.85 16.30
CA CYS A 113 -3.40 -4.39 16.17
C CYS A 113 -4.44 -3.97 15.12
N ALA A 114 -4.42 -4.61 13.94
CA ALA A 114 -5.37 -4.33 12.86
C ALA A 114 -6.83 -4.63 13.28
N MET A 115 -7.04 -5.76 13.94
CA MET A 115 -8.34 -6.20 14.45
C MET A 115 -8.85 -5.28 15.55
N ASN A 116 -7.98 -4.86 16.47
CA ASN A 116 -8.34 -3.89 17.51
C ASN A 116 -8.77 -2.56 16.91
N LEU A 117 -8.03 -2.01 15.93
CA LEU A 117 -8.42 -0.79 15.25
C LEU A 117 -9.78 -0.93 14.54
N ALA A 118 -10.00 -2.03 13.82
CA ALA A 118 -11.26 -2.28 13.13
C ALA A 118 -12.43 -2.36 14.13
N LYS A 119 -12.22 -3.04 15.25
CA LYS A 119 -13.19 -3.14 16.35
C LYS A 119 -13.51 -1.77 16.96
N ASP A 120 -12.51 -0.95 17.24
CA ASP A 120 -12.68 0.39 17.81
C ASP A 120 -13.48 1.32 16.89
N LEU A 121 -13.34 1.14 15.57
CA LEU A 121 -14.08 1.89 14.56
C LEU A 121 -15.45 1.27 14.20
N GLY A 122 -15.79 0.10 14.76
CA GLY A 122 -17.01 -0.64 14.41
C GLY A 122 -17.02 -1.17 12.97
N ILE A 123 -15.86 -1.47 12.42
CA ILE A 123 -15.65 -1.92 11.04
C ILE A 123 -15.50 -3.44 10.99
N ARG A 124 -16.17 -4.08 10.03
CA ARG A 124 -16.00 -5.51 9.75
C ARG A 124 -14.55 -5.81 9.39
N PHE A 125 -13.96 -6.82 10.03
CA PHE A 125 -12.60 -7.28 9.75
C PHE A 125 -12.61 -8.66 9.09
N GLU A 126 -11.97 -8.78 7.94
CA GLU A 126 -11.89 -9.99 7.15
C GLU A 126 -10.45 -10.41 6.92
N THR A 127 -10.22 -11.72 6.93
CA THR A 127 -8.91 -12.30 6.67
C THR A 127 -8.96 -13.36 5.59
N ILE A 128 -7.82 -13.53 4.93
CA ILE A 128 -7.49 -14.70 4.11
C ILE A 128 -6.07 -15.11 4.44
N ASN A 129 -5.80 -16.41 4.51
CA ASN A 129 -4.44 -16.91 4.72
C ASN A 129 -3.88 -17.60 3.47
N TYR A 130 -2.57 -17.76 3.43
CA TYR A 130 -1.88 -18.38 2.30
C TYR A 130 -2.35 -19.83 2.02
N PRO A 131 -2.52 -20.70 3.02
CA PRO A 131 -3.09 -22.04 2.81
C PRO A 131 -4.47 -22.04 2.14
N GLU A 132 -5.37 -21.12 2.50
CA GLU A 132 -6.69 -20.97 1.84
C GLU A 132 -6.59 -20.64 0.35
N LEU A 133 -5.49 -20.04 -0.08
CA LEU A 133 -5.20 -19.71 -1.48
C LEU A 133 -4.37 -20.81 -2.19
N GLY A 134 -4.11 -21.92 -1.50
CA GLY A 134 -3.23 -22.99 -1.95
C GLY A 134 -1.77 -22.56 -2.07
N TYR A 135 -1.31 -21.64 -1.21
CA TYR A 135 0.11 -21.30 -1.04
C TYR A 135 0.63 -21.91 0.27
N GLU A 136 1.92 -22.26 0.29
CA GLU A 136 2.61 -22.52 1.54
C GLU A 136 2.77 -21.23 2.36
N ARG A 137 2.86 -21.34 3.69
CA ARG A 137 3.18 -20.20 4.56
C ARG A 137 4.57 -19.64 4.20
N MET A 138 4.77 -18.34 4.37
CA MET A 138 6.02 -17.69 3.95
C MET A 138 7.26 -18.27 4.61
N ASP A 139 7.20 -18.67 5.88
CA ASP A 139 8.36 -19.31 6.55
C ASP A 139 8.77 -20.61 5.84
N SER A 140 7.80 -21.39 5.35
CA SER A 140 8.05 -22.60 4.56
C SER A 140 8.66 -22.26 3.20
N VAL A 141 8.10 -21.26 2.51
CA VAL A 141 8.64 -20.76 1.24
C VAL A 141 10.10 -20.36 1.39
N VAL A 142 10.43 -19.57 2.42
CA VAL A 142 11.80 -19.12 2.69
C VAL A 142 12.76 -20.30 2.92
N SER A 143 12.33 -21.34 3.64
CA SER A 143 13.16 -22.53 3.85
C SER A 143 13.49 -23.30 2.57
N LYS A 144 12.60 -23.21 1.56
CA LYS A 144 12.73 -23.90 0.27
C LYS A 144 13.48 -23.06 -0.79
N MET A 145 13.59 -21.75 -0.59
CA MET A 145 14.16 -20.82 -1.57
C MET A 145 15.57 -21.16 -2.06
N PRO A 146 16.53 -21.64 -1.23
CA PRO A 146 17.85 -22.02 -1.72
C PRO A 146 17.77 -23.11 -2.80
N LYS A 147 17.03 -24.20 -2.54
CA LYS A 147 16.83 -25.30 -3.50
C LYS A 147 16.11 -24.84 -4.77
N ILE A 148 15.15 -23.94 -4.62
CA ILE A 148 14.45 -23.34 -5.77
C ILE A 148 15.42 -22.55 -6.65
N GLY A 149 16.35 -21.81 -6.04
CA GLY A 149 17.38 -21.07 -6.76
C GLY A 149 18.38 -21.97 -7.48
N ASP A 150 18.67 -23.16 -6.93
CA ASP A 150 19.54 -24.15 -7.55
C ASP A 150 18.87 -24.84 -8.77
N LEU A 151 17.55 -25.03 -8.74
CA LEU A 151 16.79 -25.70 -9.81
C LEU A 151 16.27 -24.73 -10.88
N HIS A 152 16.11 -23.45 -10.56
CA HIS A 152 15.51 -22.45 -11.44
C HIS A 152 16.35 -21.18 -11.49
N ASP A 153 17.02 -20.97 -12.62
CA ASP A 153 17.83 -19.76 -12.88
C ASP A 153 17.05 -18.46 -12.66
N GLU A 154 15.77 -18.43 -13.06
CA GLU A 154 14.91 -17.26 -12.86
C GLU A 154 14.66 -16.93 -11.38
N ALA A 155 14.67 -17.94 -10.51
CA ALA A 155 14.44 -17.80 -9.08
C ALA A 155 15.74 -17.58 -8.30
N ASN A 156 16.90 -17.84 -8.92
CA ASN A 156 18.19 -17.66 -8.29
C ASN A 156 18.42 -16.20 -7.88
N GLY A 157 18.85 -15.99 -6.64
CA GLY A 157 19.03 -14.66 -6.07
C GLY A 157 17.73 -13.90 -5.77
N MET A 158 16.54 -14.49 -5.94
CA MET A 158 15.30 -13.87 -5.49
C MET A 158 15.27 -13.75 -3.96
N MET A 159 14.73 -12.64 -3.47
CA MET A 159 14.51 -12.42 -2.04
C MET A 159 13.11 -12.92 -1.63
N PRO A 160 12.86 -13.24 -0.33
CA PRO A 160 11.54 -13.64 0.16
C PRO A 160 10.40 -12.70 -0.23
N CYS A 161 10.69 -11.40 -0.25
CA CYS A 161 9.76 -10.35 -0.66
C CYS A 161 9.28 -10.48 -2.13
N SER A 162 10.03 -11.15 -3.01
CA SER A 162 9.63 -11.41 -4.40
C SER A 162 8.45 -12.38 -4.46
N PHE A 163 8.50 -13.47 -3.69
CA PHE A 163 7.40 -14.44 -3.55
C PHE A 163 6.23 -13.82 -2.79
N CYS A 164 6.51 -13.26 -1.60
CA CYS A 164 5.50 -12.68 -0.73
C CYS A 164 4.69 -11.59 -1.45
N GLY A 165 5.33 -10.71 -2.22
CA GLY A 165 4.64 -9.67 -2.97
C GLY A 165 3.68 -10.20 -4.04
N VAL A 166 4.01 -11.32 -4.69
CA VAL A 166 3.14 -11.95 -5.70
C VAL A 166 1.92 -12.57 -5.02
N PHE A 167 2.14 -13.42 -4.01
CA PHE A 167 1.06 -14.11 -3.30
C PHE A 167 0.14 -13.12 -2.57
N ARG A 168 0.70 -12.08 -1.95
CA ARG A 168 -0.08 -11.04 -1.27
C ARG A 168 -1.01 -10.28 -2.20
N ARG A 169 -0.59 -10.00 -3.45
CA ARG A 169 -1.44 -9.32 -4.43
C ARG A 169 -2.63 -10.18 -4.83
N GLN A 170 -2.45 -11.49 -4.97
CA GLN A 170 -3.57 -12.41 -5.21
C GLN A 170 -4.44 -12.59 -3.98
N GLY A 171 -3.87 -12.63 -2.77
CA GLY A 171 -4.65 -12.62 -1.53
C GLY A 171 -5.52 -11.38 -1.39
N LEU A 172 -5.03 -10.20 -1.82
CA LEU A 172 -5.85 -8.98 -1.87
C LEU A 172 -6.97 -9.06 -2.91
N ASN A 173 -6.73 -9.67 -4.07
CA ASN A 173 -7.78 -9.89 -5.07
C ASN A 173 -8.86 -10.86 -4.56
N ALA A 174 -8.43 -11.96 -3.95
CA ALA A 174 -9.33 -12.96 -3.37
C ALA A 174 -10.13 -12.37 -2.19
N LEU A 175 -9.52 -11.51 -1.35
CA LEU A 175 -10.25 -10.76 -0.34
C LEU A 175 -11.29 -9.83 -0.96
N ALA A 176 -10.91 -9.08 -2.01
CA ALA A 176 -11.85 -8.20 -2.69
C ALA A 176 -13.04 -8.98 -3.26
N GLN A 177 -12.81 -10.15 -3.86
CA GLN A 177 -13.86 -11.04 -4.32
C GLN A 177 -14.71 -11.58 -3.15
N LYS A 178 -14.08 -12.11 -2.10
CA LYS A 178 -14.76 -12.63 -0.89
C LYS A 178 -15.69 -11.60 -0.26
N THR A 179 -15.30 -10.32 -0.30
CA THR A 179 -16.07 -9.21 0.27
C THR A 179 -16.93 -8.48 -0.74
N ASN A 180 -16.95 -8.90 -2.02
CA ASN A 180 -17.61 -8.19 -3.12
C ASN A 180 -17.24 -6.69 -3.15
N ALA A 181 -15.95 -6.39 -2.97
CA ALA A 181 -15.45 -5.03 -2.90
C ALA A 181 -15.42 -4.36 -4.27
N ASP A 182 -15.94 -3.14 -4.34
CA ASP A 182 -15.89 -2.30 -5.54
C ASP A 182 -14.50 -1.70 -5.74
N VAL A 183 -13.82 -1.37 -4.65
CA VAL A 183 -12.50 -0.72 -4.64
C VAL A 183 -11.66 -1.23 -3.47
N VAL A 184 -10.34 -1.32 -3.68
CA VAL A 184 -9.37 -1.67 -2.64
C VAL A 184 -8.45 -0.49 -2.30
N ALA A 185 -8.44 -0.02 -1.07
CA ALA A 185 -7.52 1.01 -0.60
C ALA A 185 -6.24 0.41 0.01
N LEU A 186 -5.08 0.92 -0.42
CA LEU A 186 -3.75 0.49 0.02
C LEU A 186 -3.02 1.61 0.75
N GLY A 187 -2.35 1.27 1.85
CA GLY A 187 -1.63 2.21 2.71
C GLY A 187 -0.27 2.67 2.17
N HIS A 188 -0.10 2.79 0.85
CA HIS A 188 1.20 3.21 0.28
C HIS A 188 1.36 4.72 0.44
N ASN A 189 2.45 5.13 1.08
CA ASN A 189 2.77 6.52 1.35
C ASN A 189 3.68 7.12 0.26
N LEU A 190 4.07 8.39 0.41
CA LEU A 190 4.91 9.07 -0.58
C LEU A 190 6.29 8.42 -0.74
N ASP A 191 6.88 7.92 0.35
CA ASP A 191 8.18 7.24 0.33
C ASP A 191 8.09 5.91 -0.43
N ASP A 192 7.04 5.11 -0.20
CA ASP A 192 6.80 3.85 -0.91
C ASP A 192 6.66 4.07 -2.42
N MET A 193 5.95 5.15 -2.80
CA MET A 193 5.75 5.52 -4.19
C MET A 193 7.05 5.99 -4.83
N ALA A 194 7.80 6.87 -4.18
CA ALA A 194 9.09 7.36 -4.66
C ALA A 194 10.11 6.23 -4.85
N GLN A 195 10.19 5.29 -3.89
CA GLN A 195 11.04 4.10 -3.99
C GLN A 195 10.63 3.22 -5.19
N SER A 196 9.33 2.94 -5.34
CA SER A 196 8.83 2.10 -6.44
C SER A 196 9.08 2.74 -7.81
N ILE A 197 8.94 4.06 -7.91
CA ILE A 197 9.24 4.84 -9.12
C ILE A 197 10.73 4.72 -9.46
N LEU A 198 11.61 5.02 -8.50
CA LEU A 198 13.05 4.96 -8.70
C LEU A 198 13.50 3.55 -9.14
N MET A 199 13.03 2.51 -8.44
CA MET A 199 13.37 1.11 -8.75
C MET A 199 12.96 0.72 -10.17
N ASN A 200 11.78 1.14 -10.63
CA ASN A 200 11.31 0.81 -11.97
C ASN A 200 12.06 1.61 -13.04
N LEU A 201 12.33 2.89 -12.81
CA LEU A 201 13.08 3.75 -13.74
C LEU A 201 14.51 3.26 -13.94
N GLN A 202 15.19 2.84 -12.86
CA GLN A 202 16.54 2.26 -12.92
C GLN A 202 16.62 1.01 -13.80
N LYS A 203 15.51 0.28 -13.94
CA LYS A 203 15.41 -0.94 -14.76
C LYS A 203 14.89 -0.67 -16.17
N GLY A 204 14.57 0.58 -16.52
CA GLY A 204 13.91 0.91 -17.78
C GLY A 204 12.46 0.39 -17.88
N GLU A 205 11.84 -0.02 -16.77
CA GLU A 205 10.51 -0.64 -16.75
C GLU A 205 9.38 0.41 -16.70
N ILE A 206 9.33 1.31 -17.69
CA ILE A 206 8.35 2.41 -17.74
C ILE A 206 6.91 1.88 -17.67
N GLU A 207 6.62 0.78 -18.36
CA GLU A 207 5.30 0.17 -18.33
C GLU A 207 4.89 -0.33 -16.93
N ARG A 208 5.86 -0.68 -16.08
CA ARG A 208 5.59 -1.06 -14.68
C ARG A 208 5.26 0.16 -13.83
N SER A 209 5.92 1.28 -14.08
CA SER A 209 5.66 2.55 -13.40
C SER A 209 4.25 3.07 -13.68
N ILE A 210 3.82 3.08 -14.94
CA ILE A 210 2.47 3.54 -15.30
C ILE A 210 1.38 2.69 -14.63
N ARG A 211 1.63 1.38 -14.44
CA ARG A 211 0.72 0.39 -13.81
C ARG A 211 0.70 0.43 -12.28
N LEU A 212 1.49 1.29 -11.63
CA LEU A 212 1.34 1.49 -10.18
C LEU A 212 -0.09 1.97 -9.86
N ALA A 213 -0.55 1.82 -8.62
CA ALA A 213 -1.83 2.43 -8.22
C ALA A 213 -1.72 3.98 -8.29
N PRO A 214 -2.83 4.72 -8.42
CA PRO A 214 -4.22 4.27 -8.49
C PRO A 214 -4.62 3.67 -9.84
N HIS A 215 -5.62 2.78 -9.83
CA HIS A 215 -6.12 2.07 -11.02
C HIS A 215 -7.50 2.51 -11.49
N THR A 216 -8.15 3.45 -10.81
CA THR A 216 -9.54 3.84 -11.11
C THR A 216 -9.72 4.57 -12.45
N SER A 217 -8.64 5.13 -13.01
CA SER A 217 -8.65 5.70 -14.36
C SER A 217 -8.47 4.67 -15.48
N SER A 218 -8.14 3.43 -15.14
CA SER A 218 -7.91 2.33 -16.09
C SER A 218 -8.25 1.00 -15.40
N PRO A 219 -9.53 0.81 -15.02
CA PRO A 219 -9.96 -0.40 -14.35
C PRO A 219 -9.77 -1.61 -15.28
N LEU A 220 -9.55 -2.77 -14.67
CA LEU A 220 -9.42 -4.03 -15.40
C LEU A 220 -10.62 -4.90 -15.04
N ASP A 221 -11.27 -5.48 -16.03
CA ASP A 221 -12.41 -6.37 -15.81
C ASP A 221 -12.00 -7.56 -14.91
N GLY A 222 -12.88 -7.89 -13.97
CA GLY A 222 -12.66 -8.95 -12.98
C GLY A 222 -11.72 -8.59 -11.82
N LEU A 223 -11.19 -7.36 -11.77
CA LEU A 223 -10.36 -6.88 -10.65
C LEU A 223 -10.89 -5.58 -10.06
N ALA A 224 -11.12 -5.57 -8.75
CA ALA A 224 -11.40 -4.35 -8.02
C ALA A 224 -10.21 -3.36 -8.15
N PRO A 225 -10.42 -2.14 -8.68
CA PRO A 225 -9.34 -1.18 -8.83
C PRO A 225 -8.78 -0.76 -7.48
N ARG A 226 -7.47 -0.51 -7.45
CA ARG A 226 -6.76 -0.12 -6.23
C ARG A 226 -6.59 1.39 -6.15
N ILE A 227 -6.78 1.93 -4.97
CA ILE A 227 -6.53 3.34 -4.63
C ILE A 227 -5.42 3.42 -3.57
N VAL A 228 -4.68 4.52 -3.56
CA VAL A 228 -3.57 4.83 -2.65
C VAL A 228 -3.73 6.26 -2.11
N PRO A 229 -4.65 6.49 -1.16
CA PRO A 229 -4.97 7.84 -0.68
C PRO A 229 -3.84 8.54 0.08
N LEU A 230 -2.85 7.79 0.60
CA LEU A 230 -1.70 8.31 1.34
C LEU A 230 -0.50 8.70 0.46
N ARG A 231 -0.58 8.51 -0.87
CA ARG A 231 0.56 8.65 -1.79
C ARG A 231 1.25 10.02 -1.79
N TRP A 232 0.63 11.07 -1.25
CA TRP A 232 1.19 12.44 -1.17
C TRP A 232 1.64 12.81 0.25
N ILE A 233 1.77 11.84 1.14
CA ILE A 233 2.09 12.06 2.55
C ILE A 233 3.37 11.30 2.88
N PRO A 234 4.43 11.99 3.33
CA PRO A 234 5.67 11.35 3.77
C PRO A 234 5.44 10.36 4.92
N GLU A 235 6.21 9.28 4.94
CA GLU A 235 6.14 8.24 5.98
C GLU A 235 6.31 8.82 7.40
N GLN A 236 7.21 9.80 7.56
CA GLN A 236 7.45 10.46 8.85
C GLN A 236 6.20 11.17 9.39
N GLU A 237 5.41 11.79 8.51
CA GLU A 237 4.18 12.46 8.90
C GLU A 237 3.09 11.47 9.30
N ILE A 238 2.98 10.36 8.57
CA ILE A 238 2.07 9.25 8.90
C ILE A 238 2.44 8.67 10.26
N HIS A 239 3.72 8.42 10.50
CA HIS A 239 4.19 7.90 11.77
C HIS A 239 3.87 8.87 12.93
N ALA A 240 4.22 10.15 12.79
CA ALA A 240 3.90 11.15 13.80
C ALA A 240 2.39 11.18 14.09
N HIS A 241 1.55 11.21 13.06
CA HIS A 241 0.10 11.20 13.22
C HIS A 241 -0.44 9.92 13.89
N ALA A 242 0.09 8.75 13.54
CA ALA A 242 -0.30 7.48 14.16
C ALA A 242 -0.03 7.49 15.68
N VAL A 243 1.11 8.04 16.10
CA VAL A 243 1.50 8.16 17.52
C VAL A 243 0.60 9.17 18.26
N ILE A 244 0.38 10.36 17.69
CA ILE A 244 -0.44 11.42 18.33
C ILE A 244 -1.90 11.01 18.47
N SER A 245 -2.39 10.23 17.50
CA SER A 245 -3.77 9.75 17.49
C SER A 245 -3.94 8.44 18.25
N HIS A 246 -2.86 7.94 18.89
CA HIS A 246 -2.85 6.72 19.66
C HIS A 246 -3.41 5.50 18.90
N LEU A 247 -3.14 5.41 17.60
CA LEU A 247 -3.62 4.30 16.79
C LEU A 247 -2.88 3.01 17.21
N PRO A 248 -3.57 1.87 17.38
CA PRO A 248 -2.90 0.61 17.61
C PRO A 248 -2.21 0.17 16.31
N PHE A 249 -0.88 0.12 16.33
CA PHE A 249 -0.10 -0.45 15.24
C PHE A 249 1.12 -1.21 15.78
N PHE A 250 1.53 -2.22 15.02
CA PHE A 250 2.69 -3.03 15.32
C PHE A 250 3.98 -2.33 14.90
N HIS A 251 4.94 -2.27 15.84
CA HIS A 251 6.21 -1.56 15.67
C HIS A 251 7.33 -2.44 15.10
N GLY A 252 7.16 -3.77 15.11
CA GLY A 252 8.19 -4.68 14.66
C GLY A 252 8.28 -4.76 13.13
N ASP A 253 9.48 -5.04 12.64
CA ASP A 253 9.73 -5.28 11.22
C ASP A 253 9.56 -6.77 10.87
N CYS A 254 9.29 -7.03 9.60
CA CYS A 254 9.23 -8.40 9.10
C CYS A 254 10.64 -9.03 9.12
N PRO A 255 10.82 -10.24 9.70
CA PRO A 255 12.13 -10.88 9.79
C PRO A 255 12.74 -11.21 8.42
N HIS A 256 11.90 -11.32 7.37
CA HIS A 256 12.32 -11.62 6.00
C HIS A 256 12.53 -10.36 5.13
N ALA A 257 12.36 -9.16 5.68
CA ALA A 257 12.57 -7.90 4.97
C ALA A 257 14.04 -7.48 4.73
N PRO A 258 15.02 -7.84 5.60
CA PRO A 258 16.42 -7.48 5.36
C PRO A 258 16.95 -7.94 4.00
N GLY A 259 17.85 -7.14 3.40
CA GLY A 259 18.44 -7.43 2.08
C GLY A 259 17.56 -7.13 0.87
N ALA A 260 16.29 -6.72 1.06
CA ALA A 260 15.43 -6.34 -0.06
C ALA A 260 15.94 -5.04 -0.73
N MET A 261 15.93 -5.01 -2.08
CA MET A 261 16.28 -3.81 -2.88
C MET A 261 15.57 -2.53 -2.43
N ARG A 262 14.35 -2.67 -1.90
CA ARG A 262 13.58 -1.54 -1.35
C ARG A 262 14.33 -0.81 -0.22
N GLN A 263 15.10 -1.51 0.60
CA GLN A 263 15.90 -0.89 1.67
C GLN A 263 17.04 -0.04 1.10
N LEU A 264 17.69 -0.49 0.02
CA LEU A 264 18.70 0.31 -0.69
C LEU A 264 18.08 1.57 -1.29
N SER A 265 16.95 1.44 -1.99
CA SER A 265 16.23 2.59 -2.55
C SER A 265 15.74 3.56 -1.48
N ARG A 266 15.37 3.09 -0.28
CA ARG A 266 15.00 3.96 0.84
C ARG A 266 16.13 4.90 1.24
N GLY A 267 17.36 4.40 1.34
CA GLY A 267 18.54 5.22 1.64
C GLY A 267 18.81 6.28 0.57
N VAL A 268 18.72 5.90 -0.70
CA VAL A 268 18.89 6.83 -1.84
C VAL A 268 17.83 7.94 -1.83
N ILE A 269 16.56 7.57 -1.65
CA ILE A 269 15.46 8.54 -1.60
C ILE A 269 15.58 9.49 -0.39
N ALA A 270 16.03 8.97 0.76
CA ALA A 270 16.27 9.80 1.94
C ALA A 270 17.38 10.83 1.70
N ASN A 271 18.47 10.42 1.05
CA ASN A 271 19.57 11.31 0.68
C ASN A 271 19.14 12.37 -0.34
N LEU A 272 18.37 11.99 -1.36
CA LEU A 272 17.82 12.93 -2.34
C LEU A 272 16.90 13.97 -1.68
N GLU A 273 16.02 13.55 -0.75
CA GLU A 273 15.15 14.48 -0.03
C GLU A 273 15.93 15.44 0.88
N GLN A 274 17.07 14.98 1.43
CA GLN A 274 17.94 15.82 2.25
C GLN A 274 18.66 16.89 1.41
N GLN A 275 19.14 16.53 0.22
CA GLN A 275 19.83 17.46 -0.69
C GLN A 275 18.86 18.41 -1.37
N THR A 276 17.71 17.88 -1.80
CA THR A 276 16.67 18.61 -2.53
C THR A 276 15.33 18.36 -1.85
N PRO A 277 14.95 19.20 -0.87
CA PRO A 277 13.64 19.14 -0.24
C PRO A 277 12.50 19.09 -1.26
N GLY A 278 11.65 18.07 -1.17
CA GLY A 278 10.59 17.81 -2.15
C GLY A 278 10.96 16.82 -3.26
N ALA A 279 12.16 16.23 -3.29
CA ALA A 279 12.55 15.21 -4.27
C ALA A 279 11.54 14.05 -4.37
N ARG A 280 11.00 13.58 -3.24
CA ARG A 280 9.96 12.53 -3.21
C ARG A 280 8.70 12.96 -3.95
N HIS A 281 8.27 14.20 -3.72
CA HIS A 281 7.12 14.79 -4.41
C HIS A 281 7.41 14.94 -5.91
N GLY A 282 8.61 15.40 -6.26
CA GLY A 282 9.09 15.53 -7.63
C GLY A 282 8.97 14.21 -8.40
N LEU A 283 9.46 13.10 -7.82
CA LEU A 283 9.36 11.77 -8.44
C LEU A 283 7.91 11.36 -8.70
N LEU A 284 7.02 11.58 -7.74
CA LEU A 284 5.61 11.26 -7.91
C LEU A 284 4.94 12.15 -8.97
N HIS A 285 5.25 13.44 -8.99
CA HIS A 285 4.80 14.38 -10.02
C HIS A 285 5.30 13.95 -11.41
N SER A 286 6.57 13.57 -11.55
CA SER A 286 7.14 13.07 -12.79
C SER A 286 6.39 11.83 -13.29
N LEU A 287 6.03 10.89 -12.40
CA LEU A 287 5.23 9.74 -12.80
C LEU A 287 3.85 10.14 -13.33
N GLU A 288 3.18 11.11 -12.70
CA GLU A 288 1.87 11.57 -13.18
C GLU A 288 1.96 12.21 -14.57
N GLU A 289 3.00 12.98 -14.85
CA GLU A 289 3.24 13.52 -16.20
C GLU A 289 3.57 12.42 -17.21
N ILE A 290 4.41 11.45 -16.85
CA ILE A 290 4.69 10.29 -17.72
C ILE A 290 3.40 9.54 -18.03
N ARG A 291 2.52 9.32 -17.05
CA ARG A 291 1.21 8.69 -17.26
C ARG A 291 0.32 9.50 -18.20
N ARG A 292 0.30 10.83 -18.06
CA ARG A 292 -0.47 11.73 -18.93
C ARG A 292 0.00 11.59 -20.38
N LEU A 293 1.30 11.77 -20.61
CA LEU A 293 1.91 11.65 -21.94
C LEU A 293 1.71 10.25 -22.55
N TYR A 294 1.83 9.20 -21.73
CA TYR A 294 1.62 7.82 -22.18
C TYR A 294 0.18 7.59 -22.64
N ARG A 295 -0.82 8.14 -21.94
CA ARG A 295 -2.25 8.05 -22.33
C ARG A 295 -2.55 8.84 -23.60
N GLU A 296 -1.91 9.99 -23.79
CA GLU A 296 -2.04 10.79 -25.01
C GLU A 296 -1.40 10.08 -26.21
N GLY A 297 -0.31 9.33 -26.00
CA GLY A 297 0.45 8.66 -27.06
C GLY A 297 -0.01 7.25 -27.45
N LYS A 298 -0.55 6.43 -26.53
CA LYS A 298 -1.02 5.07 -26.85
C LYS A 298 -2.53 5.03 -27.12
N LYS A 299 -2.90 4.51 -28.29
CA LYS A 299 -4.31 4.20 -28.66
C LYS A 299 -4.80 2.85 -28.14
N GLU A 300 -3.89 1.94 -27.74
CA GLU A 300 -4.25 0.58 -27.34
C GLU A 300 -3.95 0.29 -25.86
N SER A 301 -4.93 -0.33 -25.21
CA SER A 301 -4.80 -0.85 -23.85
C SER A 301 -3.89 -2.09 -23.83
N PRO A 302 -3.14 -2.35 -22.74
CA PRO A 302 -2.32 -3.55 -22.63
C PRO A 302 -3.18 -4.82 -22.80
N LYS A 303 -2.69 -5.79 -23.60
CA LYS A 303 -3.36 -7.09 -23.80
C LYS A 303 -3.36 -7.86 -22.49
N ILE A 304 -4.53 -7.96 -21.88
CA ILE A 304 -4.78 -8.73 -20.67
C ILE A 304 -5.42 -10.05 -21.07
N LYS A 305 -5.03 -11.13 -20.39
CA LYS A 305 -5.62 -12.47 -20.56
C LYS A 305 -5.71 -13.16 -19.21
N ASN A 306 -6.43 -14.28 -19.19
CA ASN A 306 -6.53 -15.13 -18.02
C ASN A 306 -5.42 -16.18 -18.03
N CYS A 307 -4.92 -16.52 -16.85
CA CYS A 307 -3.92 -17.54 -16.66
C CYS A 307 -4.49 -18.90 -17.03
N SER A 308 -3.78 -19.69 -17.83
CA SER A 308 -4.23 -21.02 -18.24
C SER A 308 -4.40 -22.03 -17.10
N LEU A 309 -3.76 -21.78 -15.94
CA LEU A 309 -3.79 -22.69 -14.78
C LEU A 309 -4.79 -22.30 -13.69
N CYS A 310 -4.92 -21.00 -13.39
CA CYS A 310 -5.76 -20.53 -12.28
C CYS A 310 -6.83 -19.51 -12.70
N ASN A 311 -6.95 -19.22 -13.99
CA ASN A 311 -7.89 -18.26 -14.57
C ASN A 311 -7.79 -16.81 -14.05
N GLU A 312 -6.77 -16.48 -13.23
CA GLU A 312 -6.50 -15.12 -12.75
C GLU A 312 -5.99 -14.21 -13.86
N VAL A 313 -6.22 -12.91 -13.71
CA VAL A 313 -5.78 -11.88 -14.65
C VAL A 313 -4.25 -11.79 -14.71
N THR A 314 -3.69 -11.83 -15.92
CA THR A 314 -2.23 -11.83 -16.17
C THR A 314 -1.89 -11.26 -17.55
N SER A 315 -0.63 -10.82 -17.72
CA SER A 315 -0.07 -10.45 -19.03
C SER A 315 0.69 -11.60 -19.72
N ARG A 316 0.89 -12.72 -19.01
CA ARG A 316 1.57 -13.94 -19.49
C ARG A 316 0.57 -15.08 -19.68
N GLU A 317 0.96 -16.16 -20.34
CA GLU A 317 0.12 -17.37 -20.42
C GLU A 317 -0.09 -18.01 -19.05
N ILE A 318 1.01 -18.18 -18.30
CA ILE A 318 0.99 -18.62 -16.91
C ILE A 318 1.36 -17.44 -16.02
N CYS A 319 0.54 -17.15 -15.00
CA CYS A 319 0.83 -16.06 -14.07
C CYS A 319 2.02 -16.38 -13.16
N GLN A 320 2.73 -15.35 -12.71
CA GLN A 320 3.93 -15.51 -11.87
C GLN A 320 3.66 -16.36 -10.61
N ALA A 321 2.45 -16.29 -10.05
CA ALA A 321 2.10 -17.08 -8.87
C ALA A 321 2.03 -18.58 -9.17
N CYS A 322 1.45 -18.98 -10.31
CA CYS A 322 1.43 -20.38 -10.73
C CYS A 322 2.84 -20.89 -11.06
N THR A 323 3.68 -20.06 -11.68
CA THR A 323 5.10 -20.37 -11.88
C THR A 323 5.81 -20.61 -10.54
N MET A 324 5.61 -19.72 -9.55
CA MET A 324 6.20 -19.88 -8.22
C MET A 324 5.65 -21.08 -7.45
N LYS A 325 4.35 -21.43 -7.61
CA LYS A 325 3.77 -22.65 -7.04
C LYS A 325 4.42 -23.90 -7.62
N LYS A 326 4.67 -23.91 -8.94
CA LYS A 326 5.35 -25.02 -9.62
C LYS A 326 6.76 -25.21 -9.04
N TRP A 327 7.54 -24.14 -8.93
CA TRP A 327 8.87 -24.18 -8.30
C TRP A 327 8.83 -24.75 -6.87
N LEU A 328 7.83 -24.37 -6.07
CA LEU A 328 7.65 -24.88 -4.70
C LEU A 328 7.30 -26.37 -4.65
N SER A 329 6.62 -26.90 -5.67
CA SER A 329 6.25 -28.32 -5.76
C SER A 329 7.40 -29.23 -6.22
N GLU A 330 8.45 -28.64 -6.81
CA GLU A 330 9.62 -29.36 -7.31
C GLU A 330 10.71 -29.53 -6.23
N VAL A 331 10.49 -29.01 -5.01
CA VAL A 331 11.43 -29.02 -3.87
C VAL A 331 10.85 -29.53 -2.55
#